data_AF-A0A970J7Y8-F1
#
_entry.id   AF-A0A970J7Y8-F1
#
_cell.length_a   1.000
_cell.length_b   1.000
_cell.length_c   1.000
_cell.angle_alpha   90.00
_cell.angle_beta   90.00
_cell.angle_gamma   90.00
#
_symmetry.space_group_name_H-M   'P 1'
#
loop_
_entity.id
_entity.type
_entity.pdbx_description
1 polymer ?
#
loop_
_entity_poly.entity_id
_entity_poly.type
_entity_poly.pdbx_seq_one_letter_code
_entity_poly.pdbx_strand_id
1 'polypeptide(L)'
;MAKKAESSQVNTELLSEAEEKLLYDSYINVSHVFNEAMVKKEYDNALKAIMTMKPYIDDFFDNIMVMVEEENIRINRLAILKSIENMMLAFADLSIIVVSK
;
A
#
# COMPACT_ATOMS: atom_id res chain seq x y z
N MET A 1 12.05 -3.33 4.66
CA MET A 1 11.44 -4.67 4.67
C MET A 1 10.78 -5.03 3.33
N ALA A 2 10.32 -4.06 2.52
CA ALA A 2 9.78 -4.28 1.17
C ALA A 2 10.80 -4.68 0.07
N LYS A 3 12.10 -4.74 0.37
CA LYS A 3 13.15 -5.16 -0.58
C LYS A 3 13.11 -6.65 -0.95
N LYS A 4 12.32 -7.48 -0.24
CA LYS A 4 12.19 -8.93 -0.48
C LYS A 4 10.96 -9.32 -1.31
N ALA A 5 10.12 -8.37 -1.72
CA ALA A 5 8.96 -8.63 -2.58
C ALA A 5 9.39 -8.57 -4.05
N GLU A 6 9.32 -9.69 -4.77
CA GLU A 6 9.63 -9.76 -6.21
C GLU A 6 8.47 -9.26 -7.10
N SER A 7 7.26 -9.16 -6.55
CA SER A 7 6.05 -8.74 -7.26
C SER A 7 5.12 -7.95 -6.34
N SER A 8 4.38 -6.98 -6.91
CA SER A 8 3.27 -6.26 -6.26
C SER A 8 1.92 -6.92 -6.54
N GLN A 9 1.91 -8.15 -7.06
CA GLN A 9 0.70 -8.88 -7.41
C GLN A 9 0.18 -9.63 -6.17
N VAL A 10 -0.91 -9.12 -5.60
CA VAL A 10 -1.57 -9.71 -4.43
C VAL A 10 -2.53 -10.81 -4.88
N ASN A 11 -2.43 -11.98 -4.26
CA ASN A 11 -3.39 -13.06 -4.44
C ASN A 11 -4.45 -12.99 -3.33
N THR A 12 -5.69 -12.65 -3.70
CA THR A 12 -6.81 -12.52 -2.75
C THR A 12 -7.21 -13.84 -2.09
N GLU A 13 -6.92 -14.99 -2.73
CA GLU A 13 -7.21 -16.31 -2.16
C GLU A 13 -6.27 -16.66 -0.99
N LEU A 14 -5.11 -16.01 -0.94
CA LEU A 14 -4.10 -16.19 0.11
C LEU A 14 -4.23 -15.16 1.25
N LEU A 15 -5.29 -14.35 1.25
CA LEU A 15 -5.63 -13.48 2.37
C LEU A 15 -6.43 -14.34 3.38
N SER A 16 -5.79 -14.75 4.47
CA SER A 16 -6.39 -15.52 5.55
C SER A 16 -7.03 -14.62 6.60
N GLU A 17 -6.28 -13.63 7.07
CA GLU A 17 -6.65 -12.80 8.23
C GLU A 17 -7.57 -11.63 7.85
N ALA A 18 -8.30 -11.09 8.84
CA ALA A 18 -9.22 -9.99 8.61
C ALA A 18 -8.47 -8.67 8.34
N GLU A 19 -7.38 -8.42 9.05
CA GLU A 19 -6.61 -7.19 9.03
C GLU A 19 -5.88 -7.00 7.70
N GLU A 20 -5.36 -8.09 7.10
CA GLU A 20 -4.74 -8.03 5.78
C GLU A 20 -5.76 -7.84 4.64
N LYS A 21 -6.98 -8.37 4.80
CA LYS A 21 -8.09 -8.09 3.87
C LYS A 21 -8.51 -6.63 3.96
N LEU A 22 -8.71 -6.11 5.17
CA LEU A 22 -9.06 -4.71 5.40
C LEU A 22 -7.99 -3.76 4.84
N LEU A 23 -6.71 -4.07 5.03
CA LEU A 23 -5.61 -3.29 4.46
C LEU A 23 -5.64 -3.34 2.92
N TYR A 24 -5.83 -4.52 2.33
CA TYR A 24 -5.86 -4.67 0.88
C TYR A 24 -7.07 -3.97 0.25
N ASP A 25 -8.26 -4.10 0.84
CA ASP A 25 -9.47 -3.42 0.38
C ASP A 25 -9.33 -1.89 0.49
N SER A 26 -8.75 -1.40 1.61
CA SER A 26 -8.41 0.00 1.76
C SER A 26 -7.42 0.45 0.68
N TYR A 27 -6.39 -0.36 0.38
CA TYR A 27 -5.44 -0.07 -0.67
C TYR A 27 -6.11 0.03 -2.04
N ILE A 28 -6.99 -0.89 -2.42
CA ILE A 28 -7.70 -0.83 -3.70
C ILE A 28 -8.51 0.47 -3.81
N ASN A 29 -9.30 0.80 -2.78
CA ASN A 29 -10.11 2.00 -2.76
C ASN A 29 -9.27 3.28 -2.84
N VAL A 30 -8.22 3.37 -2.02
CA VAL A 30 -7.32 4.53 -2.00
C VAL A 30 -6.52 4.63 -3.29
N SER A 31 -6.10 3.52 -3.89
CA SER A 31 -5.36 3.53 -5.16
C SER A 31 -6.18 4.15 -6.29
N HIS A 32 -7.50 3.92 -6.33
CA HIS A 32 -8.38 4.54 -7.31
C HIS A 32 -8.44 6.06 -7.11
N VAL A 33 -8.73 6.50 -5.88
CA VAL A 33 -8.80 7.93 -5.53
C VAL A 33 -7.46 8.62 -5.76
N PHE A 34 -6.36 7.97 -5.39
CA PHE A 34 -5.00 8.45 -5.61
C PHE A 34 -4.73 8.65 -7.09
N ASN A 35 -4.93 7.63 -7.93
CA ASN A 35 -4.68 7.75 -9.37
C ASN A 35 -5.53 8.84 -10.02
N GLU A 36 -6.80 8.96 -9.63
CA GLU A 36 -7.68 10.03 -10.13
C GLU A 36 -7.18 11.43 -9.71
N ALA A 37 -6.82 11.62 -8.45
CA ALA A 37 -6.26 12.87 -7.94
C ALA A 37 -4.93 13.22 -8.64
N MET A 38 -4.10 12.21 -8.92
CA MET A 38 -2.82 12.37 -9.59
C MET A 38 -2.98 12.81 -11.06
N VAL A 39 -3.95 12.26 -11.79
CA VAL A 39 -4.30 12.71 -13.15
C VAL A 39 -4.79 14.16 -13.13
N LYS A 40 -5.57 14.54 -12.12
CA LYS A 40 -6.07 15.92 -11.94
C LYS A 40 -5.04 16.89 -11.35
N LYS A 41 -3.84 16.41 -10.98
CA LYS A 41 -2.79 17.17 -10.27
C LYS A 41 -3.26 17.72 -8.91
N GLU A 42 -4.22 17.07 -8.28
CA GLU A 42 -4.74 17.38 -6.96
C GLU A 42 -3.90 16.68 -5.88
N TYR A 43 -2.63 17.07 -5.75
CA TYR A 43 -1.66 16.40 -4.88
C TYR A 43 -2.08 16.37 -3.40
N ASP A 44 -2.75 17.42 -2.92
CA ASP A 44 -3.28 17.45 -1.55
C ASP A 44 -4.36 16.37 -1.32
N ASN A 45 -5.19 16.10 -2.33
CA ASN A 45 -6.22 15.06 -2.25
C ASN A 45 -5.58 13.66 -2.34
N ALA A 46 -4.55 13.50 -3.17
CA ALA A 46 -3.76 12.28 -3.24
C ALA A 46 -3.08 11.97 -1.88
N LEU A 47 -2.49 12.97 -1.24
CA LEU A 47 -1.87 12.83 0.08
C LEU A 47 -2.90 12.47 1.16
N LYS A 48 -4.05 13.17 1.18
CA LYS A 48 -5.14 12.86 2.11
C LYS A 48 -5.64 11.43 1.95
N ALA A 49 -5.78 10.94 0.72
CA ALA A 49 -6.17 9.58 0.44
C ALA A 49 -5.14 8.56 0.97
N ILE A 50 -3.84 8.82 0.81
CA ILE A 50 -2.80 7.96 1.41
C ILE A 50 -2.90 7.98 2.94
N MET A 51 -3.14 9.14 3.55
CA MET A 51 -3.24 9.29 5.01
C MET A 51 -4.39 8.48 5.62
N THR A 52 -5.49 8.24 4.90
CA THR A 52 -6.59 7.40 5.42
C THR A 52 -6.19 5.94 5.57
N MET A 53 -5.11 5.48 4.94
CA MET A 53 -4.62 4.11 5.10
C MET A 53 -3.85 3.88 6.40
N LYS A 54 -3.37 4.94 7.06
CA LYS A 54 -2.57 4.83 8.29
C LYS A 54 -3.17 3.87 9.34
N PRO A 55 -4.44 3.99 9.76
CA PRO A 55 -5.00 3.09 10.77
C PRO A 55 -4.96 1.62 10.33
N TYR A 56 -5.21 1.32 9.06
CA TYR A 56 -5.18 -0.05 8.53
C TYR A 56 -3.77 -0.61 8.45
N ILE A 57 -2.79 0.24 8.16
CA ILE A 57 -1.38 -0.15 8.17
C ILE A 57 -0.92 -0.46 9.60
N ASP A 58 -1.28 0.41 10.56
CA ASP A 58 -0.96 0.21 11.97
C ASP A 58 -1.60 -1.10 12.48
N ASP A 59 -2.91 -1.32 12.23
CA ASP A 59 -3.62 -2.56 12.60
C ASP A 59 -3.00 -3.81 11.95
N PHE A 60 -2.56 -3.71 10.70
CA PHE A 60 -1.87 -4.81 10.03
C PHE A 60 -0.55 -5.13 10.74
N PHE A 61 0.27 -4.14 11.09
CA PHE A 61 1.54 -4.41 11.77
C PHE A 61 1.38 -4.89 13.22
N ASP A 62 0.31 -4.46 13.90
CA ASP A 62 0.02 -4.86 15.27
C ASP A 62 -0.50 -6.30 15.35
N ASN A 63 -1.26 -6.76 14.35
CA ASN A 63 -1.94 -8.06 14.38
C ASN A 63 -1.35 -9.11 13.41
N ILE A 64 -0.65 -8.70 12.34
CA ILE A 64 -0.15 -9.60 11.30
C ILE A 64 1.36 -9.80 11.40
N MET A 65 1.76 -11.03 11.71
CA MET A 65 3.16 -11.43 11.59
C MET A 65 3.53 -11.61 10.12
N VAL A 66 4.34 -10.71 9.57
CA VAL A 66 4.73 -10.78 8.14
C VAL A 66 5.68 -11.94 7.85
N MET A 67 6.54 -12.30 8.81
CA MET A 67 7.55 -13.35 8.67
C MET A 67 7.00 -14.69 9.17
N VAL A 68 6.12 -15.31 8.38
CA VAL A 68 5.59 -16.67 8.64
C VAL A 68 6.34 -17.75 7.87
N GLU A 69 6.20 -19.00 8.31
CA GLU A 69 6.82 -20.18 7.67
C GLU A 69 6.22 -20.47 6.29
N GLU A 70 4.93 -20.20 6.11
CA GLU A 70 4.26 -20.36 4.82
C GLU A 70 4.75 -19.32 3.81
N GLU A 71 5.58 -19.75 2.87
CA GLU A 71 6.20 -18.89 1.88
C GLU A 71 5.18 -18.13 1.03
N ASN A 72 4.09 -18.77 0.62
CA ASN A 72 3.05 -18.14 -0.20
C ASN A 72 2.35 -16.99 0.55
N ILE A 73 2.01 -17.18 1.83
CA ILE A 73 1.40 -16.14 2.68
C ILE A 73 2.39 -15.00 2.90
N ARG A 74 3.65 -15.33 3.22
CA ARG A 74 4.73 -14.35 3.40
C ARG A 74 4.91 -13.49 2.15
N ILE A 75 4.96 -14.11 0.96
CA ILE A 75 5.07 -13.39 -0.32
C ILE A 75 3.86 -12.48 -0.53
N ASN A 76 2.65 -12.97 -0.26
CA ASN A 76 1.43 -12.20 -0.43
C ASN A 76 1.39 -10.96 0.47
N ARG A 77 1.72 -11.12 1.77
CA ARG A 77 1.83 -10.02 2.73
C ARG A 77 2.87 -8.99 2.30
N LEU A 78 4.03 -9.45 1.83
CA LEU A 78 5.06 -8.57 1.28
C LEU A 78 4.60 -7.84 0.01
N ALA A 79 3.78 -8.46 -0.84
CA ALA A 79 3.22 -7.84 -2.04
C ALA A 79 2.25 -6.70 -1.70
N ILE A 80 1.42 -6.84 -0.65
CA ILE A 80 0.56 -5.74 -0.15
C ILE A 80 1.40 -4.55 0.27
N LEU A 81 2.41 -4.78 1.12
CA LEU A 81 3.31 -3.73 1.59
C LEU A 81 4.07 -3.08 0.42
N LYS A 82 4.51 -3.87 -0.56
CA LYS A 82 5.19 -3.35 -1.75
C LYS A 82 4.29 -2.47 -2.60
N SER A 83 3.01 -2.82 -2.72
CA SER A 83 2.02 -2.06 -3.48
C SER A 83 1.76 -0.69 -2.84
N ILE A 84 1.65 -0.66 -1.50
CA ILE A 84 1.52 0.58 -0.73
C ILE A 84 2.79 1.43 -0.83
N GLU A 85 3.97 0.82 -0.70
CA GLU A 85 5.26 1.51 -0.85
C GLU A 85 5.38 2.17 -2.24
N ASN A 86 5.04 1.44 -3.31
CA ASN A 86 5.09 1.96 -4.68
C ASN A 86 4.15 3.17 -4.86
N MET A 87 2.96 3.15 -4.26
CA MET A 87 2.04 4.30 -4.31
C MET A 87 2.60 5.52 -3.56
N MET A 88 3.21 5.31 -2.38
CA MET A 88 3.87 6.39 -1.63
C MET A 88 5.09 6.95 -2.38
N LEU A 89 5.89 6.09 -3.01
CA LEU A 89 7.04 6.51 -3.82
C LEU A 89 6.59 7.32 -5.05
N ALA A 90 5.52 6.89 -5.74
CA ALA A 90 4.97 7.66 -6.86
C ALA A 90 4.55 9.08 -6.46
N PHE A 91 4.01 9.24 -5.24
CA PHE A 91 3.73 10.56 -4.68
C PHE A 91 5.02 11.34 -4.32
N ALA A 92 5.98 10.68 -3.67
CA ALA A 92 7.23 11.29 -3.24
C ALA A 92 8.08 11.80 -4.42
N ASP A 93 8.18 11.02 -5.51
CA ASP A 93 8.89 11.41 -6.72
C ASP A 93 8.29 12.68 -7.35
N LEU A 94 6.96 12.81 -7.33
CA LEU A 94 6.28 14.01 -7.81
C LEU A 94 6.46 15.21 -6.88
N SER A 95 6.48 15.00 -5.57
CA SER A 95 6.80 16.05 -4.60
C SER A 95 8.18 16.67 -4.87
N ILE A 96 9.20 15.86 -5.21
CA ILE A 96 10.55 16.36 -5.54
C ILE A 96 10.53 17.27 -6.78
N ILE A 97 9.70 16.94 -7.78
CA ILE A 97 9.54 17.76 -8.99
C ILE A 97 8.82 19.07 -8.69
N VAL A 98 7.79 19.07 -7.83
CA VAL A 98 6.98 20.27 -7.52
C VAL A 98 7.68 21.20 -6.51
N VAL A 99 8.52 20.66 -5.62
CA VAL A 99 9.29 21.42 -4.60
C VAL A 99 10.57 22.05 -5.19
N SER A 100 10.97 21.66 -6.40
CA SER A 100 12.08 22.31 -7.11
C SER A 100 11.62 23.62 -7.77
N LYS A 101 11.43 24.67 -6.96
CA LYS A 101 11.30 26.06 -7.43
C LYS A 101 12.06 27.03 -6.55
#